data_AF-A0A352S853-F1
#
_entry.id   AF-A0A352S853-F1
#
_cell.length_a   1.000
_cell.length_b   1.000
_cell.length_c   1.000
_cell.angle_alpha   90.00
_cell.angle_beta   90.00
_cell.angle_gamma   90.00
#
_symmetry.space_group_name_H-M   'P 1'
#
loop_
_entity.id
_entity.type
_entity.pdbx_description
1 polymer ?
#
loop_
_entity_poly.entity_id
_entity_poly.type
_entity_poly.pdbx_seq_one_letter_code
_entity_poly.pdbx_strand_id
1 'polypeptide(L)'
;MSNLPASVLQKIVSLIAAELSVQPRQVAAAVNLLDEGATVPFIARYRKEVTGNLDDTQLRTLEERLLYLRDMEDRRATILASIEEQGKLTDELRAAIEAADTKQTLEDLYLPYKP
;
A
#
# COMPACT_ATOMS: atom_id res chain seq x y z
N MET A 1 4.39 10.18 -7.34
CA MET A 1 3.01 9.78 -6.98
C MET A 1 2.79 8.41 -7.60
N SER A 2 2.67 7.37 -6.78
CA SER A 2 2.46 6.00 -7.26
C SER A 2 1.07 5.93 -7.93
N ASN A 3 1.01 5.43 -9.16
CA ASN A 3 -0.22 5.41 -9.97
C ASN A 3 -0.98 4.09 -9.79
N LEU A 4 -1.23 3.73 -8.53
CA LEU A 4 -1.88 2.46 -8.18
C LEU A 4 -3.35 2.44 -8.62
N PRO A 5 -3.86 1.27 -9.02
CA PRO A 5 -5.29 1.09 -9.24
C PRO A 5 -6.10 1.45 -7.98
N ALA A 6 -7.29 2.02 -8.17
CA ALA A 6 -8.16 2.41 -7.06
C ALA A 6 -8.50 1.25 -6.11
N SER A 7 -8.63 0.02 -6.65
CA SER A 7 -8.85 -1.20 -5.87
C SER A 7 -7.66 -1.53 -4.95
N VAL A 8 -6.44 -1.31 -5.42
CA VAL A 8 -5.21 -1.52 -4.64
C VAL A 8 -5.12 -0.47 -3.53
N LEU A 9 -5.40 0.80 -3.85
CA LEU A 9 -5.45 1.85 -2.84
C LEU A 9 -6.49 1.55 -1.75
N GLN A 10 -7.67 1.05 -2.12
CA GLN A 10 -8.70 0.65 -1.17
C GLN A 10 -8.25 -0.49 -0.25
N LYS A 11 -7.49 -1.48 -0.77
CA LYS A 11 -6.89 -2.55 0.02
C LYS A 11 -5.88 -1.99 1.04
N ILE A 12 -4.98 -1.10 0.61
CA ILE A 12 -3.99 -0.44 1.47
C ILE A 12 -4.69 0.33 2.59
N VAL A 13 -5.67 1.17 2.25
CA VAL A 13 -6.46 1.95 3.21
C VAL A 13 -7.12 1.05 4.25
N SER A 14 -7.73 -0.05 3.80
CA SER A 14 -8.44 -0.99 4.69
C SER A 14 -7.47 -1.70 5.64
N LEU A 15 -6.29 -2.09 5.16
CA LEU A 15 -5.27 -2.74 5.97
C LEU A 15 -4.73 -1.80 7.06
N ILE A 16 -4.33 -0.59 6.69
CA ILE A 16 -3.82 0.41 7.64
C ILE A 16 -4.89 0.77 8.68
N ALA A 17 -6.15 0.88 8.25
CA ALA A 17 -7.26 1.17 9.16
C ALA A 17 -7.42 0.07 10.23
N ALA A 18 -7.30 -1.20 9.83
CA ALA A 18 -7.32 -2.33 10.74
C ALA A 18 -6.10 -2.33 11.68
N GLU A 19 -4.89 -2.12 11.15
CA GLU A 19 -3.64 -2.05 11.93
C GLU A 19 -3.68 -0.95 13.00
N LEU A 20 -4.24 0.21 12.67
CA LEU A 20 -4.33 1.37 13.58
C LEU A 20 -5.61 1.38 14.44
N SER A 21 -6.53 0.43 14.23
CA SER A 21 -7.85 0.42 14.88
C SER A 21 -8.64 1.72 14.68
N VAL A 22 -8.64 2.25 13.45
CA VAL A 22 -9.36 3.47 13.05
C VAL A 22 -10.27 3.20 11.86
N GLN A 23 -11.07 4.19 11.45
CA GLN A 23 -11.99 4.00 10.33
C GLN A 23 -11.28 4.19 8.98
N PRO A 24 -11.59 3.39 7.93
CA PRO A 24 -11.02 3.55 6.60
C PRO A 24 -11.11 4.97 6.04
N ARG A 25 -12.19 5.69 6.33
CA ARG A 25 -12.35 7.09 5.90
C ARG A 25 -11.31 8.04 6.49
N GLN A 26 -10.84 7.77 7.71
CA GLN A 26 -9.80 8.58 8.38
C GLN A 26 -8.45 8.37 7.68
N VAL A 27 -8.14 7.11 7.38
CA VAL A 27 -6.93 6.74 6.63
C VAL A 27 -6.97 7.33 5.22
N ALA A 28 -8.08 7.17 4.50
CA ALA A 28 -8.24 7.74 3.15
C ALA A 28 -8.05 9.27 3.14
N ALA A 29 -8.60 9.98 4.12
CA ALA A 29 -8.42 11.42 4.25
C ALA A 29 -6.95 11.81 4.50
N ALA A 30 -6.25 11.09 5.37
CA ALA A 30 -4.83 11.31 5.63
C ALA A 30 -3.96 10.98 4.41
N VAL A 31 -4.23 9.89 3.70
CA VAL A 31 -3.55 9.51 2.46
C VAL A 31 -3.69 10.60 1.40
N ASN A 32 -4.89 11.14 1.19
CA ASN A 32 -5.10 12.22 0.24
C ASN A 32 -4.26 13.46 0.58
N LEU A 33 -4.21 13.84 1.86
CA LEU A 33 -3.39 14.98 2.31
C LEU A 33 -1.89 14.73 2.09
N LEU A 34 -1.41 13.53 2.39
CA LEU A 34 -0.01 13.14 2.15
C LEU A 34 0.31 13.14 0.64
N ASP A 35 -0.60 12.68 -0.20
CA ASP A 35 -0.45 12.68 -1.67
C ASP A 35 -0.45 14.09 -2.26
N GLU A 36 -1.17 15.02 -1.64
CA GLU A 36 -1.12 16.46 -1.93
C GLU A 36 0.16 17.15 -1.41
N GLY A 37 1.03 16.41 -0.72
CA GLY A 37 2.30 16.90 -0.20
C GLY A 37 2.25 17.51 1.20
N ALA A 38 1.15 17.34 1.93
CA ALA A 38 1.09 17.72 3.34
C ALA A 38 2.03 16.84 4.17
N THR A 39 2.67 17.40 5.18
CA THR A 39 3.54 16.65 6.11
C THR A 39 2.75 16.18 7.33
N VAL A 40 3.19 15.10 7.99
CA VAL A 40 2.57 14.63 9.24
C VAL A 40 2.41 15.74 10.30
N PRO A 41 3.44 16.56 10.62
CA PRO A 41 3.26 17.66 11.58
C PRO A 41 2.21 18.69 11.14
N PHE A 42 2.10 18.94 9.83
CA PHE A 42 1.08 19.85 9.30
C PHE A 42 -0.32 19.26 9.47
N ILE A 43 -0.52 17.99 9.10
CA ILE A 43 -1.80 17.30 9.21
C ILE A 43 -2.23 17.24 10.69
N ALA A 44 -1.33 16.78 11.56
CA ALA A 44 -1.55 16.65 12.99
C ALA A 44 -1.93 17.98 13.65
N ARG A 45 -1.48 19.13 13.12
CA ARG A 45 -1.76 20.45 13.70
C ARG A 45 -2.95 21.17 13.07
N TYR A 46 -3.12 21.06 11.75
CA TYR A 46 -4.02 21.92 10.98
C TYR A 46 -5.12 21.17 10.19
N ARG A 47 -5.14 19.84 10.24
CA ARG A 47 -6.13 19.00 9.52
C ARG A 47 -6.76 17.91 10.38
N LYS A 48 -6.73 18.08 11.71
CA LYS A 48 -7.30 17.10 12.67
C LYS A 48 -8.74 16.72 12.34
N GLU A 49 -9.62 17.69 12.07
CA GLU A 49 -11.03 17.40 11.77
C GLU A 49 -11.21 16.59 10.48
N VAL A 50 -10.38 16.87 9.46
CA VAL A 50 -10.41 16.17 8.17
C VAL A 50 -10.05 14.70 8.32
N THR A 51 -9.08 14.39 9.18
CA THR A 51 -8.66 13.00 9.47
C THR A 51 -9.46 12.34 10.59
N GLY A 52 -10.47 13.00 11.16
CA GLY A 52 -11.21 12.46 12.30
C GLY A 52 -10.37 12.36 13.58
N ASN A 53 -9.47 13.31 13.79
CA ASN A 53 -8.57 13.46 14.93
C ASN A 53 -7.52 12.36 15.07
N LEU A 54 -6.93 11.89 13.95
CA LEU A 54 -5.70 11.09 14.04
C LEU A 54 -4.59 11.89 14.73
N ASP A 55 -3.92 11.27 15.69
CA ASP A 55 -2.79 11.89 16.40
C ASP A 55 -1.47 11.75 15.63
N ASP A 56 -0.40 12.40 16.13
CA ASP A 56 0.92 12.41 15.46
C ASP A 56 1.50 10.99 15.37
N THR A 57 1.29 10.14 16.37
CA THR A 57 1.78 8.75 16.37
C THR A 57 1.05 7.94 15.30
N GLN A 58 -0.28 8.02 15.24
CA GLN A 58 -1.08 7.35 14.22
C GLN A 58 -0.72 7.82 12.82
N LEU A 59 -0.51 9.12 12.61
CA LEU A 59 -0.14 9.69 11.31
C LEU A 59 1.25 9.25 10.85
N ARG A 60 2.24 9.16 11.75
CA ARG A 60 3.57 8.63 11.41
C ARG A 60 3.51 7.17 11.02
N THR A 61 2.82 6.34 11.82
CA THR A 61 2.65 4.93 11.49
C THR A 61 1.90 4.76 10.17
N LEU A 62 0.86 5.56 9.93
CA LEU A 62 0.14 5.57 8.65
C LEU A 62 1.07 5.89 7.48
N GLU A 63 1.89 6.93 7.58
CA GLU A 63 2.84 7.34 6.51
C GLU A 63 3.85 6.22 6.20
N GLU A 64 4.46 5.64 7.24
CA GLU A 64 5.42 4.53 7.10
C GLU A 64 4.77 3.29 6.46
N ARG A 65 3.57 2.92 6.91
CA ARG A 65 2.83 1.77 6.37
C ARG A 65 2.36 2.01 4.95
N LEU A 66 1.88 3.22 4.64
CA LEU A 66 1.48 3.62 3.30
C LEU A 66 2.65 3.47 2.33
N LEU A 67 3.83 3.98 2.69
CA LEU A 67 5.03 3.84 1.86
C LEU A 67 5.39 2.37 1.64
N TYR A 68 5.47 1.58 2.71
CA TYR A 68 5.81 0.16 2.62
C TYR A 68 4.85 -0.63 1.71
N LEU A 69 3.54 -0.40 1.87
CA LEU A 69 2.52 -1.12 1.12
C LEU A 69 2.47 -0.70 -0.35
N ARG A 70 2.67 0.59 -0.66
CA ARG A 70 2.79 1.07 -2.04
C ARG A 70 3.98 0.43 -2.75
N ASP A 71 5.16 0.44 -2.12
CA ASP A 71 6.35 -0.22 -2.67
C ASP A 71 6.13 -1.72 -2.91
N MET A 72 5.39 -2.38 -2.00
CA MET A 72 5.09 -3.80 -2.12
C MET A 72 4.15 -4.08 -3.30
N GLU A 73 3.13 -3.25 -3.51
CA GLU A 73 2.21 -3.41 -4.64
C GLU A 73 2.85 -3.03 -5.98
N ASP A 74 3.72 -2.00 -6.01
CA ASP A 74 4.53 -1.67 -7.19
C ASP A 74 5.48 -2.82 -7.56
N ARG A 75 6.09 -3.44 -6.53
CA ARG A 75 6.93 -4.63 -6.73
C ARG A 75 6.13 -5.83 -7.23
N ARG A 76 4.93 -6.06 -6.68
CA ARG A 76 4.00 -7.11 -7.12
C ARG A 76 3.67 -6.96 -8.61
N ALA A 77 3.32 -5.74 -9.04
CA ALA A 77 3.03 -5.44 -10.44
C ALA A 77 4.24 -5.73 -11.35
N THR A 78 5.44 -5.35 -10.91
CA THR A 78 6.69 -5.61 -11.64
C THR A 78 6.96 -7.11 -11.81
N ILE A 79 6.74 -7.91 -10.75
CA ILE A 79 6.91 -9.37 -10.78
C ILE A 79 5.89 -10.01 -11.74
N LEU A 80 4.61 -9.64 -11.63
CA LEU A 80 3.57 -10.14 -12.52
C LEU A 80 3.91 -9.88 -14.00
N ALA A 81 4.27 -8.63 -14.33
CA ALA A 81 4.66 -8.25 -15.68
C ALA A 81 5.87 -9.06 -16.19
N SER A 82 6.92 -9.21 -15.37
CA SER A 82 8.11 -9.96 -15.77
C SER A 82 7.85 -11.45 -16.03
N ILE A 83 6.96 -12.08 -15.26
CA ILE A 83 6.59 -13.49 -15.46
C ILE A 83 5.65 -13.65 -16.67
N GLU A 84 4.75 -12.68 -16.87
CA GLU A 84 3.84 -12.63 -18.02
C GLU A 84 4.60 -12.46 -19.33
N GLU A 85 5.62 -11.59 -19.37
CA GLU A 85 6.52 -11.41 -20.52
C GLU A 85 7.28 -12.69 -20.90
N GLN A 86 7.54 -13.58 -19.93
CA GLN A 86 8.13 -14.90 -20.18
C GLN A 86 7.11 -15.95 -20.65
N GLY A 87 5.82 -15.62 -20.67
CA GLY A 87 4.74 -16.57 -20.97
C GLY A 87 4.57 -17.66 -19.90
N LYS A 88 5.03 -17.42 -18.66
CA LYS A 88 5.04 -18.40 -17.56
C LYS A 88 4.01 -18.12 -16.47
N LEU A 89 3.22 -17.06 -16.60
CA LEU A 89 2.27 -16.65 -15.58
C LEU A 89 1.00 -17.50 -15.69
N THR A 90 0.91 -18.55 -14.88
CA THR A 90 -0.33 -19.33 -14.74
C THR A 90 -1.32 -18.62 -13.81
N ASP A 91 -2.60 -19.00 -13.88
CA ASP A 91 -3.63 -18.43 -13.01
C ASP A 91 -3.36 -18.74 -11.53
N GLU A 92 -2.84 -19.92 -11.20
CA GLU A 92 -2.45 -20.29 -9.84
C GLU A 92 -1.29 -19.43 -9.33
N LEU A 93 -0.28 -19.18 -10.19
CA LEU A 93 0.86 -18.34 -9.84
C LEU A 93 0.44 -16.87 -9.69
N ARG A 94 -0.43 -16.37 -10.57
CA ARG A 94 -1.02 -15.04 -10.45
C ARG A 94 -1.75 -14.91 -9.11
N ALA A 95 -2.61 -15.86 -8.77
CA ALA A 95 -3.34 -15.86 -7.50
C ALA A 95 -2.39 -15.90 -6.28
N ALA A 96 -1.34 -16.73 -6.32
CA ALA A 96 -0.33 -16.79 -5.25
C ALA A 96 0.42 -15.46 -5.10
N ILE A 97 0.82 -14.84 -6.22
CA ILE A 97 1.48 -13.54 -6.23
C ILE A 97 0.53 -12.46 -5.74
N GLU A 98 -0.77 -12.46 -6.07
CA GLU A 98 -1.75 -11.49 -5.59
C GLU A 98 -2.08 -11.63 -4.10
N ALA A 99 -2.03 -12.87 -3.60
CA ALA A 99 -2.28 -13.20 -2.20
C ALA A 99 -1.07 -12.94 -1.28
N ALA A 100 0.14 -12.80 -1.82
CA ALA A 100 1.34 -12.59 -1.01
C ALA A 100 1.21 -11.35 -0.10
N ASP A 101 1.48 -11.56 1.18
CA ASP A 101 1.31 -10.62 2.29
C ASP A 101 2.61 -9.95 2.74
N THR A 102 3.75 -10.41 2.23
CA THR A 102 5.06 -9.79 2.48
C THR A 102 5.88 -9.61 1.21
N LYS A 103 6.80 -8.64 1.25
CA LYS A 103 7.83 -8.47 0.18
C LYS A 103 8.69 -9.72 0.01
N GLN A 104 8.98 -10.46 1.09
CA GLN A 104 9.78 -11.69 1.02
C GLN A 104 9.04 -12.78 0.22
N THR A 105 7.76 -13.02 0.53
CA THR A 105 6.93 -13.99 -0.19
C THR A 105 6.84 -13.67 -1.68
N LEU A 106 6.75 -12.38 -2.03
CA LEU A 106 6.80 -11.94 -3.44
C LEU A 106 8.13 -12.33 -4.11
N GLU A 107 9.27 -12.06 -3.46
CA GLU A 107 10.57 -12.42 -4.01
C GLU A 107 10.77 -13.94 -4.11
N ASP A 108 10.29 -14.71 -3.14
CA ASP A 108 10.38 -16.16 -3.14
C ASP A 108 9.59 -16.77 -4.31
N LEU A 109 8.38 -16.26 -4.56
CA LEU A 109 7.55 -16.65 -5.71
C LEU A 109 8.20 -16.25 -7.04
N TYR A 110 8.89 -15.11 -7.07
CA TYR A 110 9.55 -14.61 -8.28
C TYR A 110 10.90 -15.29 -8.57
N LEU A 111 11.57 -15.84 -7.56
CA LEU A 111 12.93 -16.37 -7.66
C LEU A 111 13.16 -17.32 -8.87
N PRO A 112 12.27 -18.27 -9.20
CA PRO A 112 12.46 -19.17 -10.35
C PRO A 112 12.35 -18.49 -11.73
N TYR A 113 11.83 -17.26 -11.76
CA TYR A 113 11.53 -16.49 -12.96
C TYR A 113 12.40 -15.26 -13.09
N LYS A 114 13.31 -15.01 -12.14
CA LYS A 114 14.24 -13.90 -12.21
C LYS A 114 15.11 -14.04 -13.48
N PRO A 115 15.17 -13.02 -14.36
CA PRO A 115 15.98 -13.03 -15.57
C PRO A 115 17.46 -13.32 -15.35
#